data_AF-A0A4Q6DW60-F1
#
_entry.id   AF-A0A4Q6DW60-F1
#
_cell.length_a   1.000
_cell.length_b   1.000
_cell.length_c   1.000
_cell.angle_alpha   90.00
_cell.angle_beta   90.00
_cell.angle_gamma   90.00
#
_symmetry.space_group_name_H-M   'P 1'
#
loop_
_entity.id
_entity.type
_entity.pdbx_description
1 polymer ?
#
loop_
_entity_poly.entity_id
_entity_poly.type
_entity_poly.pdbx_seq_one_letter_code
_entity_poly.pdbx_strand_id
1 'polypeptide(L)' 'MSHLIIPSHWKIRRSTHFFTKENVPSALLSHHNTAEGVFGQICVMQGVVTFYGFANEAATEPEQVVV' A
#
# COMPACT_ATOMS: atom_id res chain seq x y z
N MET A 1 -13.02 -9.88 -4.01
CA MET A 1 -11.73 -10.13 -4.69
C MET A 1 -10.69 -10.44 -3.63
N SER A 2 -9.91 -11.51 -3.80
CA SER A 2 -8.85 -11.88 -2.86
C SER A 2 -7.62 -11.01 -3.11
N HIS A 3 -6.95 -10.57 -2.05
CA HIS A 3 -5.63 -9.95 -2.15
C HIS A 3 -4.61 -10.95 -2.71
N LEU A 4 -3.55 -10.44 -3.32
CA LEU A 4 -2.41 -11.27 -3.74
C LEU A 4 -1.74 -11.88 -2.50
N ILE A 5 -1.35 -13.15 -2.60
CA ILE A 5 -0.73 -13.89 -1.50
C ILE A 5 0.79 -13.73 -1.58
N ILE A 6 1.39 -13.20 -0.52
CA ILE A 6 2.85 -13.10 -0.39
C ILE A 6 3.41 -14.53 -0.20
N PRO A 7 4.42 -14.96 -0.99
CA PRO A 7 5.01 -16.28 -0.82
C PRO A 7 5.60 -16.48 0.57
N SER A 8 5.40 -17.66 1.15
CA SER A 8 5.79 -17.97 2.54
C SER A 8 7.28 -17.89 2.85
N HIS A 9 8.14 -17.96 1.84
CA HIS A 9 9.59 -17.85 1.97
C HIS A 9 10.07 -16.39 2.02
N TRP A 10 9.24 -15.41 1.67
CA TRP A 10 9.59 -13.99 1.77
C TRP A 10 9.67 -13.56 3.23
N LYS A 11 10.54 -12.60 3.51
CA LYS A 11 10.78 -12.09 4.87
C LYS A 11 10.54 -10.58 4.93
N ILE A 12 9.99 -10.13 6.04
CA ILE A 12 9.82 -8.70 6.32
C ILE A 12 11.21 -8.07 6.44
N ARG A 13 11.50 -7.09 5.56
CA ARG A 13 12.77 -6.34 5.57
C ARG A 13 12.72 -5.09 6.45
N ARG A 14 11.55 -4.44 6.49
CA ARG A 14 11.31 -3.21 7.25
C ARG A 14 9.81 -3.11 7.55
N SER A 15 9.48 -2.62 8.75
CA SER A 15 8.13 -2.21 9.12
C SER A 15 8.14 -0.72 9.44
N THR A 16 7.08 -0.01 9.06
CA THR A 16 6.88 1.38 9.49
C THR A 16 6.30 1.41 10.90
N HIS A 17 6.42 2.55 11.57
CA HIS A 17 5.62 2.82 12.77
C HIS A 17 4.13 2.96 12.39
N PHE A 18 3.25 3.07 13.40
CA PHE A 18 1.85 3.43 13.15
C PHE A 18 1.75 4.85 12.62
N PHE A 19 0.89 5.02 11.62
CA PHE A 19 0.52 6.31 11.09
C PHE A 19 -0.95 6.60 11.34
N THR A 20 -1.23 7.87 11.54
CA THR A 20 -2.55 8.48 11.61
C THR A 20 -2.64 9.60 10.59
N LYS A 21 -3.80 10.27 10.48
CA LYS A 21 -3.95 11.39 9.53
C LYS A 21 -3.01 12.56 9.82
N GLU A 22 -2.52 12.66 11.06
CA GLU A 22 -1.69 13.76 11.53
C GLU A 22 -0.19 13.58 11.21
N ASN A 23 0.29 12.33 11.06
CA ASN A 23 1.73 12.04 10.95
C ASN A 23 2.12 11.15 9.76
N VAL A 24 1.15 10.76 8.92
CA VAL A 24 1.44 9.97 7.73
C VAL A 24 2.35 10.74 6.76
N PRO A 25 3.42 10.13 6.23
CA PRO A 25 4.25 10.76 5.21
C PRO A 25 3.42 11.11 3.97
N SER A 26 3.55 12.34 3.46
CA SER A 26 2.81 12.82 2.30
C SER A 26 2.99 11.97 1.05
N ALA A 27 4.15 11.32 0.90
CA ALA A 27 4.43 10.40 -0.21
C ALA A 27 3.44 9.22 -0.27
N LEU A 28 2.88 8.79 0.87
CA LEU A 28 1.89 7.71 0.90
C LEU A 28 0.48 8.18 0.48
N LEU A 29 0.26 9.49 0.38
CA LEU A 29 -1.01 10.10 -0.02
C LEU A 29 -1.04 10.51 -1.51
N SER A 30 0.05 10.28 -2.23
CA SER A 30 0.19 10.48 -3.68
C SER A 30 0.60 9.19 -4.37
N HIS A 31 0.67 9.17 -5.71
CA HIS A 31 1.11 8.00 -6.47
C HIS A 31 2.53 7.61 -6.06
N HIS A 32 2.71 6.33 -5.70
CA HIS A 32 3.99 5.73 -5.35
C HIS A 32 3.92 4.22 -5.56
N ASN A 33 5.08 3.56 -5.60
CA ASN A 33 5.20 2.12 -5.74
C ASN A 33 6.24 1.56 -4.77
N THR A 34 6.27 0.24 -4.61
CA THR A 34 7.37 -0.46 -3.93
C THR A 34 8.54 -0.66 -4.90
N ALA A 35 9.74 -0.79 -4.34
CA ALA A 35 10.91 -1.15 -5.12
C ALA A 35 10.79 -2.56 -5.72
N GLU A 36 11.57 -2.85 -6.76
CA GLU A 36 11.68 -4.18 -7.33
C GLU A 36 12.00 -5.24 -6.26
N GLY A 37 11.31 -6.38 -6.30
CA GLY A 37 11.47 -7.46 -5.32
C GLY A 37 10.93 -7.13 -3.91
N VAL A 38 10.16 -6.05 -3.75
CA VAL A 38 9.51 -5.68 -2.48
C VAL A 38 7.99 -5.72 -2.63
N PHE A 39 7.35 -6.46 -1.74
CA PHE A 39 5.89 -6.54 -1.65
C PHE A 39 5.40 -5.73 -0.44
N GLY A 40 4.48 -4.79 -0.68
CA GLY A 40 3.89 -3.97 0.37
C GLY A 40 2.73 -4.68 1.06
N GLN A 41 2.66 -4.60 2.39
CA GLN A 41 1.52 -5.07 3.18
C GLN A 41 1.02 -3.93 4.07
N ILE A 42 -0.24 -3.55 3.90
CA ILE A 42 -0.92 -2.53 4.71
C ILE A 42 -1.78 -3.23 5.76
N CYS A 43 -1.49 -2.99 7.03
CA CYS A 43 -2.27 -3.53 8.15
C CYS A 43 -2.97 -2.37 8.87
N VAL A 44 -4.30 -2.35 8.84
CA VAL A 44 -5.11 -1.32 9.51
C VAL A 44 -5.40 -1.76 10.94
N MET A 45 -4.89 -1.00 11.92
CA MET A 45 -5.16 -1.29 13.33
C MET A 45 -6.45 -0.66 13.84
N GLN A 46 -6.83 0.50 13.31
CA GLN A 46 -8.07 1.21 13.67
C GLN A 46 -8.55 2.05 12.50
N GLY A 47 -9.87 2.12 12.30
CA GLY A 47 -10.49 2.91 11.23
C GLY A 47 -10.51 2.16 9.91
N VAL A 48 -10.44 2.91 8.81
CA VAL A 48 -10.52 2.39 7.44
C VAL A 48 -9.46 3.08 6.58
N VAL A 49 -8.78 2.32 5.75
CA VAL A 49 -7.83 2.82 4.74
C VAL A 49 -8.30 2.35 3.38
N THR A 50 -8.57 3.28 2.47
CA THR A 50 -8.87 2.94 1.07
C THR A 50 -7.59 2.91 0.26
N PHE A 51 -7.33 1.79 -0.41
CA PHE A 51 -6.24 1.64 -1.37
C PHE A 51 -6.75 1.89 -2.78
N TYR A 52 -6.05 2.76 -3.53
CA TYR A 52 -6.31 3.05 -4.94
C TYR A 52 -5.13 2.56 -5.78
N GLY A 53 -5.37 1.57 -6.63
CA GLY A 53 -4.40 1.02 -7.57
C GLY A 53 -4.56 1.63 -8.96
N PHE A 54 -3.45 1.94 -9.63
CA PHE A 54 -3.39 2.56 -10.94
C PHE A 54 -2.57 1.69 -11.89
N ALA A 55 -2.97 1.65 -13.18
CA ALA A 55 -2.32 0.81 -14.19
C ALA A 55 -0.84 1.17 -14.42
N ASN A 56 -0.48 2.46 -14.24
CA ASN A 56 0.87 2.99 -14.41
C ASN A 56 0.99 4.38 -13.75
N GLU A 57 2.18 4.98 -13.81
CA GLU A 57 2.50 6.27 -13.16
C GLU A 57 1.69 7.46 -13.69
N ALA A 58 1.26 7.44 -14.95
CA ALA A 58 0.58 8.54 -15.62
C ALA A 58 -0.96 8.42 -15.60
N ALA A 59 -1.49 7.27 -15.16
CA ALA A 59 -2.93 7.05 -15.07
C ALA A 59 -3.54 7.97 -14.01
N THR A 60 -4.64 8.63 -14.34
CA THR A 60 -5.36 9.54 -13.43
C THR A 60 -6.58 8.89 -12.76
N GLU A 61 -7.05 7.78 -13.32
CA GLU A 61 -8.20 7.03 -12.82
C GLU A 61 -7.74 5.68 -12.23
N PRO A 62 -8.22 5.31 -11.03
CA PRO A 62 -7.85 4.04 -10.40
C PRO A 62 -8.55 2.86 -11.09
N GLU A 63 -7.79 1.80 -11.36
CA GLU A 63 -8.33 0.53 -11.85
C GLU A 63 -8.77 -0.41 -10.71
N GLN A 64 -8.30 -0.13 -9.49
CA GLN A 64 -8.61 -0.91 -8.32
C GLN A 64 -8.91 0.00 -7.12
N VAL A 65 -10.00 -0.29 -6.40
CA VAL A 65 -10.32 0.33 -5.12
C VAL A 65 -10.58 -0.77 -4.10
N VAL A 66 -9.85 -0.76 -2.99
CA VAL A 66 -10.01 -1.71 -1.88
C VAL A 66 -10.26 -0.92 -0.59
N VAL A 67 -11.24 -1.35 0.20
CA VAL A 67 -11.65 -0.73 1.48
C VAL A 67 -11.48 -1.73 2.61
#